data_AF-A0A8K0JYP8-F1
#
_entry.id   AF-A0A8K0JYP8-F1
#
_cell.length_a   1.000
_cell.length_b   1.000
_cell.length_c   1.000
_cell.angle_alpha   90.00
_cell.angle_beta   90.00
_cell.angle_gamma   90.00
#
_symmetry.space_group_name_H-M   'P 1'
#
loop_
_entity.id
_entity.type
_entity.pdbx_description
1 polymer ?
#
loop_
_entity_poly.entity_id
_entity_poly.type
_entity_poly.pdbx_seq_one_letter_code
_entity_poly.pdbx_strand_id
1 'polypeptide(L)'
;MEFEQRTKEVIVQFAEQGLNAALFYENPDPRTYVSLVPTSAITGEGMGNLLALLVQNCQTMLAKRLMYSEELQATVLEVKAIPGLGTTIDAILVNGRLREGDTMILAGTDGPIVTQIRSLLMPQPMKELRV
;
A
#
# COMPACT_ATOMS: atom_id res chain seq x y z
N MET A 1 22.02 25.12 8.83
CA MET A 1 21.87 24.08 9.88
C MET A 1 21.94 22.69 9.21
N GLU A 2 22.37 21.62 9.90
CA GLU A 2 22.60 20.29 9.29
C GLU A 2 21.39 19.72 8.55
N PHE A 3 20.19 19.89 9.11
CA PHE A 3 18.93 19.44 8.51
C PHE A 3 18.69 20.03 7.11
N GLU A 4 18.93 21.33 6.94
CA GLU A 4 18.71 22.02 5.67
C GLU A 4 19.70 21.53 4.60
N GLN A 5 20.94 21.25 4.99
CA GLN A 5 21.96 20.73 4.09
C GLN A 5 21.55 19.34 3.58
N ARG A 6 21.23 18.41 4.50
CA ARG A 6 20.81 17.05 4.12
C ARG A 6 19.54 17.05 3.29
N THR A 7 18.59 17.95 3.60
CA THR A 7 17.36 18.11 2.81
C THR A 7 17.67 18.56 1.39
N LYS A 8 18.55 19.56 1.22
CA LYS A 8 18.98 20.02 -0.12
C LYS A 8 19.68 18.94 -0.90
N GLU A 9 20.56 18.16 -0.26
CA GLU A 9 21.25 17.03 -0.90
C GLU A 9 20.24 16.01 -1.44
N VAL A 10 19.21 15.65 -0.66
CA VAL A 10 18.14 14.76 -1.10
C VAL A 10 17.34 15.37 -2.26
N ILE A 11 16.99 16.67 -2.18
CA ILE A 11 16.26 17.34 -3.27
C ILE A 11 17.07 17.33 -4.58
N VAL A 12 18.39 17.53 -4.51
CA VAL A 12 19.27 17.42 -5.68
C VAL A 12 19.23 16.01 -6.27
N GLN A 13 19.29 14.98 -5.43
CA GLN A 13 19.20 13.58 -5.88
C GLN A 13 17.85 13.27 -6.55
N PHE A 14 16.74 13.81 -6.05
CA PHE A 14 15.45 13.71 -6.74
C PHE A 14 15.46 14.41 -8.10
N ALA A 15 16.06 15.60 -8.16
CA ALA A 15 16.18 16.37 -9.40
C ALA A 15 17.02 15.65 -10.46
N GLU A 16 18.08 14.95 -10.07
CA GLU A 16 18.88 14.09 -10.95
C GLU A 16 18.06 12.95 -11.58
N GLN A 17 17.01 12.49 -10.89
CA GLN A 17 16.04 11.52 -11.41
C GLN A 17 14.87 12.18 -12.17
N GLY A 18 14.91 13.49 -12.39
CA GLY A 18 13.86 14.25 -13.08
C GLY A 18 12.60 14.49 -12.24
N LEU A 19 12.69 14.34 -10.91
CA LEU A 19 11.60 14.57 -9.98
C LEU A 19 11.81 15.86 -9.22
N ASN A 20 10.79 16.72 -9.19
CA ASN A 20 10.79 17.87 -8.30
C ASN A 20 10.40 17.42 -6.90
N ALA A 21 11.15 17.84 -5.87
CA ALA A 21 10.86 17.50 -4.48
C ALA A 21 10.97 18.76 -3.60
N ALA A 22 10.12 18.83 -2.58
CA ALA A 22 10.12 19.90 -1.59
C ALA A 22 9.65 19.34 -0.24
N LEU A 23 10.00 20.03 0.85
CA LEU A 23 9.43 19.69 2.16
C LEU A 23 7.90 19.80 2.09
N PHE A 24 7.19 18.89 2.76
CA PHE A 24 5.74 18.77 2.62
C PHE A 24 4.97 20.06 2.95
N TYR A 25 5.52 20.94 3.80
CA TYR A 25 4.94 22.22 4.19
C TYR A 25 5.38 23.40 3.28
N GLU A 26 6.38 23.20 2.43
CA GLU A 26 6.84 24.19 1.43
C GLU A 26 6.44 23.79 0.01
N ASN A 27 5.75 22.66 -0.16
CA ASN A 27 5.42 22.12 -1.46
C ASN A 27 4.44 23.06 -2.20
N PRO A 28 4.84 23.65 -3.35
CA PRO A 28 4.00 24.59 -4.09
C PRO A 28 2.86 23.89 -4.86
N ASP A 29 3.08 22.65 -5.30
CA ASP A 29 2.07 21.85 -5.99
C ASP A 29 2.29 20.35 -5.73
N PRO A 30 1.48 19.73 -4.85
CA PRO A 30 1.56 18.31 -4.54
C PRO A 30 1.33 17.36 -5.73
N ARG A 31 0.84 17.86 -6.87
CA ARG A 31 0.66 17.03 -8.09
C ARG A 31 1.92 16.86 -8.89
N THR A 32 2.82 17.85 -8.85
CA THR A 32 4.05 17.87 -9.65
C THR A 32 5.32 17.78 -8.81
N TYR A 33 5.21 17.99 -7.49
CA TYR A 33 6.30 17.86 -6.54
C TYR A 33 6.07 16.70 -5.57
N VAL A 34 7.11 15.93 -5.32
CA VAL A 34 7.18 14.95 -4.25
C VAL A 34 7.30 15.68 -2.91
N SER A 35 6.33 15.45 -2.01
CA SER A 35 6.36 15.96 -0.64
C SER A 35 7.30 15.14 0.24
N LEU A 36 8.36 15.75 0.73
CA LEU A 36 9.30 15.15 1.68
C LEU A 36 8.80 15.37 3.12
N VAL A 37 8.56 14.29 3.86
CA VAL A 37 8.17 14.32 5.28
C VAL A 37 9.34 13.81 6.12
N PRO A 38 10.03 14.66 6.88
CA PRO A 38 11.06 14.21 7.82
C PRO A 38 10.41 13.39 8.95
N THR A 39 10.93 12.20 9.21
CA THR A 39 10.42 11.30 10.26
C THR A 39 11.53 10.63 11.02
N SER A 40 11.26 10.23 12.27
CA SER A 40 12.10 9.32 13.05
C SER A 40 11.28 8.09 13.44
N ALA A 41 11.70 6.92 12.97
CA ALA A 41 11.04 5.66 13.30
C ALA A 41 11.26 5.24 14.77
N ILE A 42 12.32 5.74 15.42
CA ILE A 42 12.66 5.42 16.82
C ILE A 42 11.85 6.28 17.78
N THR A 43 11.81 7.59 17.54
CA THR A 43 11.12 8.54 18.44
C THR A 43 9.66 8.76 18.04
N GLY A 44 9.28 8.42 16.81
CA GLY A 44 7.93 8.65 16.26
C GLY A 44 7.70 10.08 15.76
N GLU A 45 8.71 10.94 15.81
CA GLU A 45 8.61 12.31 15.31
C GLU A 45 8.28 12.32 13.81
N GLY A 46 7.41 13.24 13.39
CA GLY A 46 6.97 13.37 11.99
C GLY A 46 5.98 12.31 11.50
N MET A 47 5.73 11.22 12.25
CA MET A 47 4.77 10.19 11.85
C MET A 47 3.34 10.73 11.73
N GLY A 48 2.95 11.67 12.61
CA GLY A 48 1.67 12.37 12.51
C GLY A 48 1.54 13.17 11.21
N ASN A 49 2.62 13.85 10.79
CA ASN A 49 2.64 14.59 9.53
C ASN A 49 2.54 13.65 8.32
N LEU A 50 3.25 12.51 8.38
CA LEU A 50 3.19 11.48 7.34
C LEU A 50 1.76 10.93 7.18
N LEU A 51 1.13 10.54 8.29
CA LEU A 51 -0.25 10.03 8.28
C LEU A 51 -1.25 11.09 7.80
N ALA A 52 -1.10 12.34 8.23
CA ALA A 52 -1.97 13.44 7.79
C ALA A 52 -1.88 13.64 6.27
N LEU A 53 -0.65 13.63 5.71
CA LEU A 53 -0.43 13.78 4.27
C LEU A 53 -1.03 12.60 3.48
N LEU A 54 -0.88 11.37 3.99
CA LEU A 54 -1.49 10.18 3.38
C LEU A 54 -3.02 10.29 3.35
N VAL A 55 -3.64 10.66 4.47
CA VAL A 55 -5.10 10.83 4.55
C VAL A 55 -5.57 11.92 3.59
N GLN A 56 -4.87 13.06 3.55
CA GLN A 56 -5.20 14.16 2.63
C GLN A 56 -5.12 13.71 1.16
N ASN A 57 -4.06 13.00 0.77
CA ASN A 57 -3.90 12.49 -0.60
C ASN A 57 -4.98 11.47 -0.95
N CYS A 58 -5.32 10.58 -0.01
CA CYS A 58 -6.40 9.61 -0.17
C CYS A 58 -7.76 10.29 -0.41
N GLN A 59 -8.05 11.35 0.35
CA GLN A 59 -9.33 12.07 0.28
C GLN A 59 -9.43 13.04 -0.91
N THR A 60 -8.31 13.49 -1.47
CA THR A 60 -8.30 14.47 -2.56
C THR A 60 -7.98 13.83 -3.90
N MET A 61 -6.76 13.35 -4.10
CA MET A 61 -6.29 12.84 -5.39
C MET A 61 -6.80 11.43 -5.69
N LEU A 62 -6.92 10.58 -4.66
CA LEU A 62 -7.28 9.17 -4.83
C LEU A 62 -8.76 8.89 -4.58
N ALA A 63 -9.57 9.88 -4.19
CA ALA A 63 -10.96 9.66 -3.77
C ALA A 63 -11.79 8.88 -4.80
N LYS A 64 -11.64 9.20 -6.10
CA LYS A 64 -12.34 8.49 -7.16
C LYS A 64 -11.86 7.04 -7.34
N ARG A 65 -10.56 6.78 -7.10
CA ARG A 65 -9.95 5.45 -7.24
C ARG A 65 -10.24 4.55 -6.04
N LEU A 66 -10.47 5.14 -4.87
CA LEU A 66 -10.82 4.45 -3.63
C LEU A 66 -12.33 4.26 -3.44
N MET A 67 -13.14 4.73 -4.40
CA MET A 67 -14.59 4.58 -4.34
C MET A 67 -14.96 3.10 -4.45
N TYR A 68 -15.89 2.68 -3.58
CA TYR A 68 -16.39 1.32 -3.59
C TYR A 68 -17.11 1.00 -4.92
N SER A 69 -16.87 -0.21 -5.41
CA SER A 69 -17.50 -0.84 -6.56
C SER A 69 -17.89 -2.27 -6.17
N GLU A 70 -18.99 -2.77 -6.71
CA GLU A 70 -19.37 -4.18 -6.56
C GLU A 70 -18.48 -5.11 -7.42
N GLU A 71 -17.73 -4.56 -8.38
CA GLU A 71 -16.78 -5.33 -9.18
C GLU A 71 -15.61 -5.82 -8.33
N LEU A 72 -15.43 -7.15 -8.29
CA LEU A 72 -14.35 -7.79 -7.56
C LEU A 72 -13.00 -7.43 -8.18
N GLN A 73 -12.17 -6.76 -7.40
CA GLN A 73 -10.78 -6.50 -7.74
C GLN A 73 -9.91 -7.06 -6.64
N ALA A 74 -9.26 -8.19 -6.92
CA ALA A 74 -8.34 -8.84 -6.00
C ALA A 74 -7.07 -9.29 -6.75
N THR A 75 -5.92 -9.20 -6.09
CA THR A 75 -4.62 -9.63 -6.65
C THR A 75 -3.97 -10.62 -5.71
N VAL A 76 -3.49 -11.74 -6.27
CA VAL A 76 -2.70 -12.73 -5.53
C VAL A 76 -1.31 -12.16 -5.25
N LEU A 77 -0.92 -12.16 -3.97
CA LEU A 77 0.43 -11.79 -3.53
C LEU A 77 1.35 -12.99 -3.49
N GLU A 78 0.93 -14.02 -2.75
CA GLU A 78 1.77 -15.17 -2.47
C GLU A 78 0.92 -16.44 -2.36
N VAL A 79 1.51 -17.56 -2.75
CA VAL A 79 0.95 -18.90 -2.55
C VAL A 79 1.84 -19.65 -1.58
N LYS A 80 1.30 -20.03 -0.42
CA LYS A 80 2.05 -20.66 0.67
C LYS A 80 1.35 -21.90 1.21
N ALA A 81 2.12 -22.91 1.59
CA ALA A 81 1.59 -24.08 2.27
C ALA A 81 1.57 -23.86 3.78
N ILE A 82 0.37 -23.88 4.40
CA ILE A 82 0.22 -23.77 5.85
C ILE A 82 -0.16 -25.15 6.42
N PRO A 83 0.57 -25.66 7.43
CA PRO A 83 0.21 -26.91 8.10
C PRO A 83 -1.25 -26.89 8.60
N GLY A 84 -2.01 -27.93 8.27
CA GLY A 84 -3.43 -28.07 8.62
C GLY A 84 -4.41 -27.40 7.66
N LEU A 85 -3.97 -26.46 6.81
CA LEU A 85 -4.83 -25.77 5.83
C LEU A 85 -4.48 -26.13 4.37
N GLY A 86 -3.30 -26.71 4.14
CA GLY A 86 -2.81 -27.01 2.80
C GLY A 86 -2.28 -25.76 2.10
N THR A 87 -2.41 -25.70 0.77
CA THR A 87 -2.01 -24.53 -0.01
C THR A 87 -3.02 -23.41 0.16
N THR A 88 -2.54 -22.28 0.65
CA THR A 88 -3.29 -21.04 0.89
C THR A 88 -2.78 -19.93 -0.03
N ILE A 89 -3.63 -18.94 -0.26
CA ILE A 89 -3.35 -17.81 -1.14
C ILE A 89 -3.52 -16.53 -0.33
N ASP A 90 -2.46 -15.74 -0.24
CA ASP A 90 -2.53 -14.39 0.28
C ASP A 90 -2.91 -13.47 -0.87
N ALA A 91 -3.94 -12.64 -0.68
CA ALA A 91 -4.45 -11.75 -1.70
C ALA A 91 -4.77 -10.37 -1.13
N ILE A 92 -4.54 -9.32 -1.93
CA ILE A 92 -5.03 -7.97 -1.64
C ILE A 92 -6.40 -7.83 -2.30
N LEU A 93 -7.43 -7.61 -1.48
CA LEU A 93 -8.75 -7.20 -1.96
C LEU A 93 -8.79 -5.67 -2.05
N VAL A 94 -8.89 -5.16 -3.28
CA VAL A 94 -8.97 -3.72 -3.59
C VAL A 94 -10.42 -3.26 -3.65
N ASN A 95 -11.31 -4.05 -4.26
CA ASN A 95 -12.73 -3.71 -4.40
C ASN A 95 -13.62 -4.95 -4.50
N GLY A 96 -14.92 -4.76 -4.33
CA GLY A 96 -15.91 -5.83 -4.31
C GLY A 96 -15.87 -6.65 -3.02
N ARG A 97 -16.32 -7.91 -3.09
CA ARG A 97 -16.51 -8.80 -1.93
C ARG A 97 -16.16 -10.24 -2.28
N LEU A 98 -15.63 -10.96 -1.29
CA LEU A 98 -15.40 -12.40 -1.33
C LEU A 98 -16.19 -13.05 -0.20
N ARG A 99 -16.80 -14.21 -0.46
CA ARG A 99 -17.50 -15.01 0.54
C ARG A 99 -17.03 -16.45 0.52
N GLU A 100 -17.09 -17.09 1.68
CA GLU A 100 -16.89 -18.53 1.77
C GLU A 100 -17.96 -19.25 0.93
N GLY A 101 -17.55 -20.28 0.20
CA GLY A 101 -18.38 -21.00 -0.76
C GLY A 101 -18.41 -20.40 -2.18
N ASP A 102 -17.93 -19.17 -2.40
CA ASP A 102 -17.84 -18.61 -3.74
C ASP A 102 -16.88 -19.42 -4.61
N THR A 103 -17.24 -19.62 -5.88
CA THR A 103 -16.35 -20.22 -6.87
C THR A 103 -15.43 -19.15 -7.43
N MET A 104 -14.13 -19.37 -7.33
CA MET A 104 -13.09 -18.50 -7.88
C MET A 104 -12.37 -19.16 -9.06
N ILE A 105 -11.81 -18.33 -9.93
CA ILE A 105 -10.95 -18.75 -11.04
C ILE A 105 -9.60 -18.06 -10.87
N LEU A 106 -8.53 -18.83 -10.90
CA LEU A 106 -7.16 -18.36 -10.73
C LEU A 106 -6.31 -18.75 -11.95
N ALA A 107 -5.28 -17.96 -12.25
CA ALA A 107 -4.27 -18.36 -13.22
C ALA A 107 -3.27 -19.32 -12.55
N GLY A 108 -3.20 -20.56 -13.04
CA GLY A 108 -2.17 -21.53 -12.69
C GLY A 108 -1.12 -21.66 -13.79
N THR A 109 -0.01 -22.35 -13.49
CA THR A 109 1.07 -22.61 -14.46
C THR A 109 0.62 -23.47 -15.64
N ASP A 110 -0.25 -24.45 -15.37
CA ASP A 110 -0.73 -25.42 -16.37
C ASP A 110 -2.10 -25.05 -16.96
N GLY A 111 -2.65 -23.89 -16.57
CA GLY A 111 -3.96 -23.42 -17.01
C GLY A 111 -4.79 -22.79 -15.89
N PRO A 112 -6.05 -22.41 -16.18
CA PRO A 112 -6.95 -21.84 -15.19
C PRO A 112 -7.35 -22.87 -14.13
N ILE A 113 -7.28 -22.47 -12.87
CA ILE A 113 -7.71 -23.27 -11.71
C ILE A 113 -9.08 -22.76 -11.29
N VAL A 114 -10.09 -23.63 -11.35
CA VAL A 114 -11.44 -23.33 -10.84
C VAL A 114 -11.62 -24.06 -9.52
N THR A 115 -11.91 -23.32 -8.44
CA THR A 115 -12.06 -23.90 -7.09
C THR A 115 -13.02 -23.08 -6.24
N GLN A 116 -13.46 -23.62 -5.11
CA GLN A 116 -14.30 -22.90 -4.15
C GLN A 116 -13.50 -22.37 -2.96
N ILE A 117 -13.87 -21.18 -2.48
CA ILE A 117 -13.34 -20.61 -1.24
C ILE A 117 -13.79 -21.47 -0.06
N ARG A 118 -12.85 -22.19 0.56
CA ARG A 118 -13.13 -23.01 1.75
C ARG A 118 -13.27 -22.16 3.01
N SER A 119 -12.36 -21.21 3.19
CA SER A 119 -12.37 -20.28 4.31
C SER A 119 -11.63 -19.00 3.96
N LEU A 120 -12.00 -17.89 4.61
CA LEU A 120 -11.29 -16.61 4.51
C LEU A 120 -10.55 -16.34 5.81
N LEU A 121 -9.23 -16.28 5.74
CA LEU A 121 -8.37 -16.07 6.91
C LEU A 121 -7.94 -14.62 6.98
N MET A 122 -8.29 -13.94 8.07
CA MET A 122 -7.76 -12.62 8.37
C MET A 122 -6.45 -12.77 9.16
N PRO A 123 -5.40 -12.01 8.83
CA PRO A 123 -4.23 -11.95 9.69
C PRO A 123 -4.67 -11.49 11.08
N GLN A 124 -4.07 -12.07 12.13
CA GLN A 124 -4.33 -11.56 13.47
C GLN A 124 -3.93 -10.08 13.52
N PRO A 125 -4.69 -9.23 14.23
CA PRO A 125 -4.35 -7.82 14.35
C PRO A 125 -2.87 -7.65 14.72
N MET A 126 -2.15 -6.87 13.91
CA MET A 126 -0.72 -6.57 14.09
C MET A 126 0.27 -7.75 13.94
N LYS A 127 -0.13 -8.90 13.38
CA LYS A 127 0.79 -10.05 13.23
C LYS A 127 1.81 -9.85 12.11
N GLU A 128 1.47 -9.12 11.05
CA GLU A 128 2.39 -8.79 9.94
C GLU A 128 3.34 -7.62 10.25
N LEU A 129 3.09 -6.85 11.32
CA LEU A 129 3.99 -5.79 11.79
C LEU A 129 5.20 -6.33 12.57
N ARG A 130 5.33 -7.65 12.69
CA ARG A 130 6.42 -8.30 13.42
C ARG A 130 7.51 -8.68 12.42
N VAL A 131 8.59 -7.89 12.42
CA VAL A 131 9.90 -8.29 11.89
C VAL A 131 10.49 -9.37 12.78
#